data_AF-A0A8H6QUN7-F1
#
_entry.id   AF-A0A8H6QUN7-F1
#
_cell.length_a   1.000
_cell.length_b   1.000
_cell.length_c   1.000
_cell.angle_alpha   90.00
_cell.angle_beta   90.00
_cell.angle_gamma   90.00
#
_symmetry.space_group_name_H-M   'P 1'
#
loop_
_entity.id
_entity.type
_entity.pdbx_description
1 polymer ?
#
loop_
_entity_poly.entity_id
_entity_poly.type
_entity_poly.pdbx_seq_one_letter_code
_entity_poly.pdbx_strand_id
1 'polypeptide(L)'
;MAAHADRESLEISDDYSDDGFPRSRPGYSYRLNRYTRPLIDFARNEWQTSTKYTALSVSPDGSDSPQWVQMFMSIVTAPRFRRYAIIYLVLLVSCLGGWLFLLSPRLEEQEALLHSLDPSTKDDVGGWFGMNALPRFDNITHMRDLDTSLLPAVNAQVDGQPSSRRLIFIGDVHGCKDELELLLDEVSFDHDRDHLIFTGDMINKGPDSPGVVDLARQYAASCVRGNHEDRVLLVRHDMEASNTLSPDSDGDISPELFFGLKKRERALARQLSNEQVQWLDACPVILNVGQIPELGQVVVVHGGLVPGVELDKQDPSSVMNMLTVDLDTHVPSSTRNGTKWTKLFNKHQSLLYSSLKGSVPDPKSQVMTVIYGHDSKTSLSLKTYTKGLDSGCVKGGKLTAMVVEDGGKQSVIQVRCRNHLKE
;
A
#
# COMPACT_ATOMS: atom_id res chain seq x y z
N MET A 1 26.40 23.39 0.85
CA MET A 1 24.97 23.74 0.91
C MET A 1 24.30 22.73 1.82
N ALA A 2 23.84 23.16 2.98
CA ALA A 2 23.32 22.26 4.02
C ALA A 2 22.05 21.54 3.55
N ALA A 3 22.04 20.21 3.63
CA ALA A 3 20.87 19.39 3.38
C ALA A 3 20.01 19.38 4.65
N HIS A 4 18.77 19.83 4.55
CA HIS A 4 17.78 19.68 5.61
C HIS A 4 17.19 18.26 5.54
N ALA A 5 17.32 17.52 6.64
CA ALA A 5 16.66 16.23 6.85
C ALA A 5 15.29 16.46 7.50
N ASP A 6 14.23 15.99 6.85
CA ASP A 6 12.88 15.96 7.41
C ASP A 6 12.70 14.68 8.23
N ARG A 7 12.63 14.84 9.56
CA ARG A 7 12.34 13.77 10.50
C ARG A 7 10.85 13.90 10.90
N GLU A 8 9.96 13.21 10.19
CA GLU A 8 8.55 13.16 10.55
C GLU A 8 8.29 12.04 11.56
N SER A 9 8.07 12.40 12.83
CA SER A 9 7.40 11.55 13.80
C SER A 9 5.91 11.87 13.75
N LEU A 10 5.10 10.99 13.17
CA LEU A 10 3.64 11.12 13.15
C LEU A 10 3.05 10.25 14.26
N GLU A 11 2.55 10.90 15.31
CA GLU A 11 1.60 10.31 16.26
C GLU A 11 0.24 10.12 15.57
N ILE A 12 -0.24 8.88 15.56
CA ILE A 12 -1.56 8.51 15.06
C ILE A 12 -2.57 8.90 16.14
N SER A 13 -3.47 9.83 15.84
CA SER A 13 -4.61 10.14 16.69
C SER A 13 -5.79 9.23 16.35
N ASP A 14 -6.19 8.42 17.31
CA ASP A 14 -7.45 7.70 17.34
C ASP A 14 -8.57 8.67 17.73
N ASP A 15 -9.54 8.91 16.84
CA ASP A 15 -10.75 9.66 17.18
C ASP A 15 -11.96 8.73 17.08
N TYR A 16 -12.25 8.08 18.21
CA TYR A 16 -13.51 7.39 18.48
C TYR A 16 -14.42 8.34 19.26
N SER A 17 -15.66 8.40 18.80
CA SER A 17 -16.82 9.12 19.31
C SER A 17 -16.95 9.22 20.84
N ASP A 18 -17.30 10.41 21.36
CA ASP A 18 -18.07 10.50 22.60
C ASP A 18 -18.97 11.76 22.62
N ASP A 19 -20.28 11.52 22.61
CA ASP A 19 -21.35 12.49 22.78
C ASP A 19 -21.49 12.85 24.27
N GLY A 20 -20.71 13.84 24.73
CA GLY A 20 -20.73 14.32 26.11
C GLY A 20 -21.42 15.66 26.29
N PHE A 21 -22.73 15.69 26.57
CA PHE A 21 -23.43 16.89 27.06
C PHE A 21 -22.93 17.30 28.46
N PRO A 22 -22.52 18.58 28.70
CA PRO A 22 -22.31 19.07 30.05
C PRO A 22 -23.58 19.71 30.64
N ARG A 23 -23.80 19.36 31.91
CA ARG A 23 -24.83 19.86 32.81
C ARG A 23 -24.81 21.38 33.02
N SER A 24 -26.02 21.89 33.19
CA SER A 24 -26.44 23.24 33.55
C SER A 24 -25.81 23.78 34.86
N ARG A 25 -25.41 25.05 34.85
CA ARG A 25 -25.40 25.94 36.04
C ARG A 25 -25.99 27.32 35.69
N PRO A 26 -26.58 28.01 36.69
CA PRO A 26 -27.64 28.98 36.45
C PRO A 26 -27.11 30.42 36.37
N GLY A 27 -27.85 31.23 35.63
CA GLY A 27 -27.80 32.68 35.77
C GLY A 27 -27.37 33.38 34.49
N TYR A 28 -28.31 33.60 33.59
CA TYR A 28 -28.50 34.90 32.95
C TYR A 28 -29.97 35.05 32.59
N SER A 29 -30.54 36.17 33.03
CA SER A 29 -31.94 36.55 32.91
C SER A 29 -32.43 36.55 31.46
N TYR A 30 -33.51 35.82 31.22
CA TYR A 30 -34.32 35.87 30.01
C TYR A 30 -34.80 37.29 29.69
N ARG A 31 -34.55 37.76 28.46
CA ARG A 31 -35.52 38.59 27.73
C ARG A 31 -35.99 37.82 26.50
N LEU A 32 -36.84 36.82 26.73
CA LEU A 32 -37.75 36.34 25.70
C LEU A 32 -38.88 37.38 25.60
N ASN A 33 -38.87 38.17 24.53
CA ASN A 33 -40.07 38.88 24.13
C ASN A 33 -41.13 37.82 23.80
N ARG A 34 -42.13 37.71 24.68
CA ARG A 34 -43.34 36.92 24.46
C ARG A 34 -44.00 37.44 23.18
N TYR A 35 -43.98 36.64 22.12
CA TYR A 35 -44.81 36.87 20.94
C TYR A 35 -46.27 36.67 21.36
N THR A 36 -46.99 37.76 21.63
CA THR A 36 -48.41 37.75 22.02
C THR A 36 -49.35 37.82 20.83
N ARG A 37 -49.07 37.08 19.76
CA ARG A 37 -50.00 36.94 18.62
C ARG A 37 -50.08 35.49 18.17
N PRO A 38 -51.28 35.00 17.80
CA PRO A 38 -51.42 33.65 17.27
C PRO A 38 -50.52 33.47 16.03
N LEU A 39 -49.90 32.30 15.87
CA LEU A 39 -48.97 31.98 14.77
C LEU A 39 -49.53 32.31 13.37
N ILE A 40 -50.85 32.35 13.23
CA ILE A 40 -51.54 32.70 11.99
C ILE A 40 -51.32 34.16 11.56
N ASP A 41 -51.04 35.08 12.49
CA ASP A 41 -50.73 36.48 12.19
C ASP A 41 -49.32 36.67 11.59
N PHE A 42 -48.45 35.66 11.73
CA PHE A 42 -47.12 35.64 11.12
C PHE A 42 -47.11 34.91 9.77
N ALA A 43 -48.15 34.10 9.47
CA ALA A 43 -48.39 33.52 8.16
C ALA A 43 -49.01 34.57 7.23
N ARG A 44 -48.21 35.57 6.83
CA ARG A 44 -48.67 36.52 5.83
C ARG A 44 -48.64 35.86 4.46
N ASN A 45 -49.82 35.56 3.91
CA ASN A 45 -50.02 35.18 2.50
C ASN A 45 -49.71 36.37 1.56
N GLU A 46 -48.57 37.04 1.71
CA GLU A 46 -48.18 38.20 0.88
C GLU A 46 -47.97 37.81 -0.59
N TRP A 47 -47.85 36.50 -0.88
CA TRP A 47 -47.84 36.00 -2.25
C TRP A 47 -49.21 36.13 -2.94
N GLN A 48 -50.33 36.14 -2.20
CA GLN A 48 -51.68 36.32 -2.75
C GLN A 48 -52.04 37.80 -2.95
N THR A 49 -51.43 38.71 -2.20
CA THR A 49 -51.81 40.13 -2.15
C THR A 49 -50.79 41.09 -2.77
N SER A 50 -49.59 40.64 -3.11
CA SER A 50 -48.59 41.49 -3.78
C SER A 50 -48.92 41.68 -5.26
N THR A 51 -49.06 42.93 -5.69
CA THR A 51 -49.22 43.39 -7.09
C THR A 51 -48.12 42.88 -8.03
N LYS A 52 -46.98 42.45 -7.49
CA LYS A 52 -45.87 41.82 -8.22
C LYS A 52 -46.21 40.41 -8.75
N TYR A 53 -47.19 39.71 -8.15
CA TYR A 53 -47.71 38.42 -8.60
C TYR A 53 -49.10 38.52 -9.24
N THR A 54 -49.85 39.59 -8.94
CA THR A 54 -51.15 39.89 -9.57
C THR A 54 -51.03 40.23 -11.06
N ALA A 55 -49.83 40.60 -11.52
CA ALA A 55 -49.56 40.92 -12.93
C ALA A 55 -49.58 39.69 -13.88
N LEU A 56 -49.86 38.49 -13.39
CA LEU A 56 -50.01 37.29 -14.23
C LEU A 56 -51.46 36.83 -14.41
N SER A 57 -52.45 37.59 -13.96
CA SER A 57 -53.85 37.31 -14.31
C SER A 57 -54.39 38.32 -15.32
N VAL A 58 -54.81 37.76 -16.47
CA VAL A 58 -55.67 38.31 -17.52
C VAL A 58 -54.94 39.00 -18.69
N SER A 59 -54.33 38.19 -19.55
CA SER A 59 -54.50 38.39 -21.00
C SER A 59 -55.79 37.65 -21.41
N PRO A 60 -56.74 38.32 -22.08
CA PRO A 60 -57.91 37.65 -22.64
C PRO A 60 -57.51 37.04 -23.98
N ASP A 61 -56.77 35.94 -23.97
CA ASP A 61 -56.76 35.06 -25.14
C ASP A 61 -56.44 33.61 -24.76
N GLY A 62 -57.14 32.70 -25.42
CA GLY A 62 -57.46 31.34 -24.98
C GLY A 62 -56.29 30.49 -24.47
N SER A 63 -56.38 30.05 -23.22
CA SER A 63 -56.02 28.67 -22.85
C SER A 63 -56.73 28.28 -21.53
N ASP A 64 -57.61 27.27 -21.61
CA ASP A 64 -58.29 26.63 -20.49
C ASP A 64 -57.30 25.87 -19.61
N SER A 65 -56.55 26.59 -18.79
CA SER A 65 -55.72 25.98 -17.75
C SER A 65 -56.51 25.92 -16.43
N PRO A 66 -56.76 24.73 -15.86
CA PRO A 66 -57.55 24.61 -14.64
C PRO A 66 -56.92 25.38 -13.46
N GLN A 67 -57.72 25.91 -12.54
CA GLN A 67 -57.28 26.82 -11.46
C GLN A 67 -56.06 26.34 -10.66
N TRP A 68 -55.93 25.03 -10.44
CA TRP A 68 -54.76 24.45 -9.76
C TRP A 68 -53.45 24.70 -10.53
N VAL A 69 -53.51 24.77 -11.86
CA VAL A 69 -52.38 25.08 -12.75
C VAL A 69 -51.95 26.54 -12.58
N GLN A 70 -52.90 27.47 -12.51
CA GLN A 70 -52.60 28.89 -12.29
C GLN A 70 -52.00 29.13 -10.90
N MET A 71 -52.54 28.47 -9.88
CA MET A 71 -52.01 28.51 -8.52
C MET A 71 -50.58 27.95 -8.47
N PHE A 72 -50.34 26.80 -9.12
CA PHE A 72 -49.00 26.21 -9.23
C PHE A 72 -48.01 27.14 -9.93
N MET A 73 -48.41 27.77 -11.04
CA MET A 73 -47.57 28.73 -11.77
C MET A 73 -47.23 29.97 -10.92
N SER A 74 -48.15 30.45 -10.07
CA SER A 74 -47.88 31.57 -9.14
C SER A 74 -46.85 31.21 -8.05
N ILE A 75 -46.86 29.96 -7.58
CA ILE A 75 -45.92 29.45 -6.58
C ILE A 75 -44.53 29.29 -7.20
N VAL A 76 -44.45 28.75 -8.41
CA VAL A 76 -43.19 28.54 -9.15
C VAL A 76 -42.53 29.87 -9.54
N THR A 77 -43.32 30.90 -9.82
CA THR A 77 -42.81 32.25 -10.16
C THR A 77 -42.37 33.07 -8.94
N ALA A 78 -42.66 32.63 -7.71
CA ALA A 78 -42.24 33.32 -6.50
C ALA A 78 -40.69 33.30 -6.33
N PRO A 79 -40.01 34.46 -6.11
CA PRO A 79 -38.55 34.55 -6.02
C PRO A 79 -37.96 33.74 -4.87
N ARG A 80 -38.70 33.59 -3.75
CA ARG A 80 -38.27 32.75 -2.62
C ARG A 80 -38.34 31.27 -2.98
N PHE A 81 -39.44 30.83 -3.61
CA PHE A 81 -39.58 29.45 -4.08
C PHE A 81 -38.52 29.11 -5.13
N ARG A 82 -38.26 30.01 -6.10
CA ARG A 82 -37.20 29.84 -7.09
C ARG A 82 -35.81 29.72 -6.47
N ARG A 83 -35.50 30.51 -5.43
CA ARG A 83 -34.23 30.38 -4.67
C ARG A 83 -34.12 29.02 -4.00
N TYR A 84 -35.17 28.56 -3.32
CA TYR A 84 -35.17 27.23 -2.71
C TYR A 84 -35.08 26.11 -3.75
N ALA A 85 -35.82 26.20 -4.85
CA ALA A 85 -35.77 25.24 -5.95
C ALA A 85 -34.37 25.14 -6.56
N ILE A 86 -33.68 26.26 -6.75
CA ILE A 86 -32.28 26.27 -7.20
C ILE A 86 -31.36 25.60 -6.17
N ILE A 87 -31.51 25.92 -4.88
CA ILE A 87 -30.70 25.31 -3.81
C ILE A 87 -30.91 23.80 -3.77
N TYR A 88 -32.16 23.32 -3.79
CA TYR A 88 -32.46 21.90 -3.79
C TYR A 88 -32.01 21.20 -5.07
N LEU A 89 -32.10 21.86 -6.23
CA LEU A 89 -31.58 21.33 -7.48
C LEU A 89 -30.05 21.17 -7.43
N VAL A 90 -29.34 22.18 -6.94
CA VAL A 90 -27.88 22.12 -6.76
C VAL A 90 -27.49 21.03 -5.77
N LEU A 91 -28.21 20.90 -4.66
CA LEU A 91 -27.98 19.84 -3.68
C LEU A 91 -28.24 18.45 -4.28
N LEU A 92 -29.34 18.27 -5.00
CA LEU A 92 -29.69 17.01 -5.67
C LEU A 92 -28.65 16.63 -6.73
N VAL A 93 -28.21 17.58 -7.57
CA VAL A 93 -27.14 17.34 -8.55
C VAL A 93 -25.82 17.01 -7.86
N SER A 94 -25.49 17.68 -6.75
CA SER A 94 -24.29 17.39 -5.97
C SER A 94 -24.34 15.99 -5.33
N CYS A 95 -25.49 15.60 -4.78
CA CYS A 95 -25.70 14.26 -4.23
C CYS A 95 -25.65 13.18 -5.32
N LEU A 96 -26.28 13.40 -6.48
CA LEU A 96 -26.23 12.50 -7.63
C LEU A 96 -24.80 12.38 -8.17
N GLY A 97 -24.08 13.49 -8.30
CA GLY A 97 -22.67 13.49 -8.68
C GLY A 97 -21.81 12.73 -7.67
N GLY A 98 -22.02 12.96 -6.37
CA GLY A 98 -21.35 12.21 -5.31
C GLY A 98 -21.66 10.71 -5.36
N TRP A 99 -22.91 10.34 -5.61
CA TRP A 99 -23.31 8.94 -5.77
C TRP A 99 -22.62 8.29 -6.96
N LEU A 100 -22.73 8.88 -8.15
CA LEU A 100 -22.24 8.30 -9.40
C LEU A 100 -20.72 8.25 -9.49
N PHE A 101 -20.01 9.27 -8.98
CA PHE A 101 -18.56 9.38 -9.17
C PHE A 101 -17.73 8.98 -7.96
N LEU A 102 -18.30 8.93 -6.75
CA LEU A 102 -17.55 8.64 -5.52
C LEU A 102 -18.09 7.42 -4.78
N LEU A 103 -19.40 7.34 -4.53
CA LEU A 103 -19.96 6.33 -3.64
C LEU A 103 -20.23 5.00 -4.34
N SER A 104 -20.98 4.99 -5.45
CA SER A 104 -21.31 3.77 -6.21
C SER A 104 -20.05 3.01 -6.63
N PRO A 105 -19.04 3.65 -7.28
CA PRO A 105 -17.85 2.92 -7.71
C PRO A 105 -17.05 2.33 -6.54
N ARG A 106 -17.04 3.00 -5.38
CA ARG A 106 -16.36 2.48 -4.18
C ARG A 106 -17.12 1.34 -3.51
N LEU A 107 -18.45 1.38 -3.52
CA LEU A 107 -19.27 0.30 -3.00
C LEU A 107 -19.12 -0.94 -3.87
N GLU A 108 -19.21 -0.79 -5.20
CA GLU A 108 -18.98 -1.88 -6.16
C GLU A 108 -17.59 -2.51 -5.98
N GLU A 109 -16.55 -1.69 -5.79
CA GLU A 109 -15.20 -2.19 -5.53
C GLU A 109 -15.08 -2.92 -4.18
N GLN A 110 -15.73 -2.42 -3.12
CA GLN A 110 -15.75 -3.12 -1.83
C GLN A 110 -16.51 -4.44 -1.90
N GLU A 111 -17.62 -4.48 -2.64
CA GLU A 111 -18.41 -5.68 -2.87
C GLU A 111 -17.61 -6.72 -3.63
N ALA A 112 -16.92 -6.34 -4.71
CA ALA A 112 -16.04 -7.23 -5.47
C ALA A 112 -14.89 -7.80 -4.61
N LEU A 113 -14.28 -6.97 -3.76
CA LEU A 113 -13.26 -7.42 -2.81
C LEU A 113 -13.80 -8.40 -1.76
N LEU A 114 -15.03 -8.21 -1.29
CA LEU A 114 -15.65 -9.12 -0.33
C LEU A 114 -16.03 -10.44 -0.99
N HIS A 115 -16.61 -10.38 -2.19
CA HIS A 115 -17.00 -11.55 -2.98
C HIS A 115 -15.81 -12.44 -3.33
N SER A 116 -14.68 -11.84 -3.74
CA SER A 116 -13.43 -12.57 -4.05
C SER A 116 -12.83 -13.29 -2.83
N LEU A 117 -13.01 -12.72 -1.63
CA LEU A 117 -12.51 -13.31 -0.39
C LEU A 117 -13.49 -14.27 0.30
N ASP A 118 -14.69 -14.46 -0.26
CA ASP A 118 -15.69 -15.35 0.30
C ASP A 118 -15.27 -16.82 0.13
N PRO A 119 -15.15 -17.61 1.21
CA PRO A 119 -14.83 -19.03 1.10
C PRO A 119 -15.86 -19.84 0.30
N SER A 120 -17.12 -19.39 0.21
CA SER A 120 -18.17 -20.09 -0.53
C SER A 120 -18.03 -19.98 -2.05
N THR A 121 -17.47 -18.88 -2.55
CA THR A 121 -17.22 -18.69 -4.00
C THR A 121 -16.05 -19.52 -4.48
N LYS A 122 -15.17 -19.97 -3.58
CA LYS A 122 -13.99 -20.82 -3.87
C LYS A 122 -14.34 -22.08 -4.65
N ASP A 123 -15.45 -22.73 -4.31
CA ASP A 123 -15.89 -23.97 -4.95
C ASP A 123 -16.46 -23.72 -6.36
N ASP A 124 -17.05 -22.55 -6.59
CA ASP A 124 -17.64 -22.16 -7.89
C ASP A 124 -16.57 -21.84 -8.95
N VAL A 125 -15.42 -21.27 -8.54
CA VAL A 125 -14.29 -20.95 -9.45
C VAL A 125 -13.25 -22.06 -9.60
N GLY A 126 -13.48 -23.22 -8.99
CA GLY A 126 -12.53 -24.35 -9.07
C GLY A 126 -11.25 -24.14 -8.27
N GLY A 127 -11.28 -23.20 -7.31
CA GLY A 127 -10.19 -22.92 -6.38
C GLY A 127 -9.37 -21.65 -6.65
N TRP A 128 -8.60 -21.21 -5.66
CA TRP A 128 -7.67 -20.07 -5.77
C TRP A 128 -6.34 -20.48 -6.41
N PHE A 129 -5.74 -19.57 -7.19
CA PHE A 129 -4.39 -19.73 -7.71
C PHE A 129 -3.40 -20.03 -6.56
N GLY A 130 -2.51 -21.01 -6.74
CA GLY A 130 -1.56 -21.46 -5.71
C GLY A 130 -2.03 -22.64 -4.85
N MET A 131 -3.24 -23.17 -5.06
CA MET A 131 -3.71 -24.37 -4.34
C MET A 131 -3.28 -25.70 -4.95
N ASN A 132 -2.79 -25.68 -6.20
CA ASN A 132 -2.23 -26.86 -6.87
C ASN A 132 -0.78 -27.08 -6.46
N ALA A 133 -0.31 -28.33 -6.53
CA ALA A 133 1.08 -28.65 -6.26
C ALA A 133 2.00 -27.89 -7.22
N LEU A 134 2.93 -27.10 -6.66
CA LEU A 134 3.96 -26.42 -7.44
C LEU A 134 5.02 -27.42 -7.92
N PRO A 135 5.60 -27.22 -9.11
CA PRO A 135 6.79 -27.95 -9.50
C PRO A 135 7.91 -27.66 -8.48
N ARG A 136 8.77 -28.65 -8.22
CA ARG A 136 9.97 -28.42 -7.42
C ARG A 136 10.94 -27.56 -8.21
N PHE A 137 11.42 -26.50 -7.59
CA PHE A 137 12.45 -25.63 -8.13
C PHE A 137 13.76 -25.97 -7.42
N ASP A 138 14.60 -26.79 -8.04
CA ASP A 138 15.82 -27.32 -7.40
C ASP A 138 16.89 -26.23 -7.16
N ASN A 139 16.84 -25.13 -7.90
CA ASN A 139 17.85 -24.07 -7.89
C ASN A 139 17.39 -22.78 -7.18
N ILE A 140 16.30 -22.83 -6.42
CA ILE A 140 15.80 -21.65 -5.69
C ILE A 140 15.50 -22.02 -4.23
N THR A 141 15.98 -21.19 -3.31
CA THR A 141 15.58 -21.31 -1.92
C THR A 141 14.17 -20.72 -1.79
N HIS A 142 13.15 -21.55 -1.65
CA HIS A 142 11.77 -21.04 -1.61
C HIS A 142 11.52 -20.21 -0.34
N MET A 143 11.84 -20.76 0.83
CA MET A 143 11.59 -20.11 2.12
C MET A 143 12.74 -20.34 3.09
N ARG A 144 12.96 -19.37 3.97
CA ARG A 144 13.83 -19.49 5.14
C ARG A 144 13.22 -18.72 6.31
N ASP A 145 13.46 -19.23 7.52
CA ASP A 145 13.16 -18.51 8.76
C ASP A 145 14.36 -17.66 9.19
N LEU A 146 14.10 -16.44 9.65
CA LEU A 146 15.11 -15.61 10.30
C LEU A 146 15.47 -16.23 11.66
N ASP A 147 16.74 -16.15 12.05
CA ASP A 147 17.14 -16.57 13.38
C ASP A 147 16.43 -15.72 14.44
N THR A 148 15.68 -16.40 15.31
CA THR A 148 14.97 -15.82 16.45
C THR A 148 15.86 -15.00 17.37
N SER A 149 17.17 -15.27 17.39
CA SER A 149 18.13 -14.48 18.17
C SER A 149 18.24 -13.05 17.65
N LEU A 150 17.99 -12.79 16.36
CA LEU A 150 18.09 -11.47 15.75
C LEU A 150 16.87 -10.58 16.00
N LEU A 151 15.80 -11.13 16.58
CA LEU A 151 14.54 -10.40 16.76
C LEU A 151 14.64 -9.34 17.87
N PRO A 152 13.94 -8.20 17.72
CA PRO A 152 13.77 -7.23 18.80
C PRO A 152 13.04 -7.86 19.98
N ALA A 153 13.25 -7.35 21.18
CA ALA A 153 12.59 -7.88 22.36
C ALA A 153 11.10 -7.56 22.39
N VAL A 154 10.34 -8.49 23.00
CA VAL A 154 8.89 -8.37 23.17
C VAL A 154 8.52 -7.18 24.05
N ASN A 155 9.30 -6.92 25.10
CA ASN A 155 9.10 -5.81 26.03
C ASN A 155 10.34 -4.91 26.07
N ALA A 156 10.12 -3.59 26.09
CA ALA A 156 11.16 -2.65 26.48
C ALA A 156 11.56 -2.95 27.94
N GLN A 157 12.82 -3.35 28.17
CA GLN A 157 13.33 -3.77 29.48
C GLN A 157 13.07 -2.73 30.59
N VAL A 158 12.68 -3.22 31.78
CA VAL A 158 12.33 -2.40 32.96
C VAL A 158 13.57 -2.04 33.81
N ASP A 159 14.71 -2.71 33.62
CA ASP A 159 15.90 -2.62 34.49
C ASP A 159 17.14 -1.93 33.87
N GLY A 160 16.95 -1.04 32.89
CA GLY A 160 17.99 -0.06 32.50
C GLY A 160 19.17 -0.57 31.65
N GLN A 161 19.13 -1.79 31.14
CA GLN A 161 20.03 -2.26 30.07
C GLN A 161 19.18 -2.84 28.93
N PRO A 162 19.13 -2.16 27.77
CA PRO A 162 18.28 -2.58 26.66
C PRO A 162 18.87 -3.82 25.96
N SER A 163 18.02 -4.78 25.64
CA SER A 163 18.21 -5.59 24.43
C SER A 163 18.05 -4.66 23.24
N SER A 164 19.08 -3.92 22.89
CA SER A 164 19.01 -2.83 21.90
C SER A 164 18.84 -3.35 20.45
N ARG A 165 18.20 -4.50 20.23
CA ARG A 165 18.13 -5.10 18.91
C ARG A 165 17.11 -4.43 18.01
N ARG A 166 17.52 -4.09 16.78
CA ARG A 166 16.64 -3.50 15.77
C ARG A 166 16.71 -4.29 14.48
N LEU A 167 15.57 -4.44 13.81
CA LEU A 167 15.55 -4.90 12.43
C LEU A 167 15.44 -3.68 11.52
N ILE A 168 16.28 -3.64 10.50
CA ILE A 168 16.31 -2.55 9.53
C ILE A 168 16.01 -3.13 8.15
N PHE A 169 14.80 -2.89 7.67
CA PHE A 169 14.32 -3.33 6.37
C PHE A 169 14.65 -2.28 5.31
N ILE A 170 15.38 -2.65 4.27
CA ILE A 170 15.83 -1.77 3.20
C ILE A 170 15.06 -2.08 1.91
N GLY A 171 14.49 -1.05 1.30
CA GLY A 171 13.85 -1.14 -0.02
C GLY A 171 14.83 -1.37 -1.17
N ASP A 172 14.32 -1.37 -2.41
CA ASP A 172 15.10 -1.65 -3.63
C ASP A 172 16.28 -0.68 -3.81
N VAL A 173 17.50 -1.23 -3.75
CA VAL A 173 18.77 -0.47 -3.78
C VAL A 173 19.27 -0.28 -5.21
N HIS A 174 19.18 -1.30 -6.05
CA HIS A 174 19.61 -1.28 -7.45
C HIS A 174 21.04 -0.78 -7.68
N GLY A 175 22.03 -1.26 -6.90
CA GLY A 175 23.44 -0.89 -7.08
C GLY A 175 23.77 0.55 -6.66
N CYS A 176 22.86 1.26 -5.98
CA CYS A 176 23.09 2.59 -5.41
C CYS A 176 23.84 2.48 -4.06
N LYS A 177 25.10 2.04 -4.12
CA LYS A 177 25.93 1.82 -2.92
C LYS A 177 26.12 3.08 -2.09
N ASP A 178 26.49 4.20 -2.70
CA ASP A 178 26.70 5.47 -1.99
C ASP A 178 25.45 5.87 -1.19
N GLU A 179 24.27 5.73 -1.79
CA GLU A 179 23.01 5.99 -1.10
C GLU A 179 22.68 4.99 0.00
N LEU A 180 23.08 3.73 -0.15
CA LEU A 180 22.95 2.73 0.91
C LEU A 180 23.85 3.09 2.10
N GLU A 181 25.11 3.46 1.88
CA GLU A 181 26.02 3.90 2.95
C GLU A 181 25.47 5.14 3.67
N LEU A 182 25.01 6.14 2.91
CA LEU A 182 24.35 7.32 3.48
C LEU A 182 23.12 6.97 4.33
N LEU A 183 22.31 6.01 3.87
CA LEU A 183 21.15 5.56 4.64
C LEU A 183 21.56 4.89 5.94
N LEU A 184 22.58 4.02 5.92
CA LEU A 184 23.08 3.35 7.11
C LEU A 184 23.67 4.36 8.12
N ASP A 185 24.35 5.40 7.65
CA ASP A 185 24.83 6.50 8.49
C ASP A 185 23.66 7.25 9.17
N GLU A 186 22.61 7.58 8.42
CA GLU A 186 21.43 8.28 8.94
C GLU A 186 20.61 7.43 9.93
N VAL A 187 20.57 6.10 9.75
CA VAL A 187 19.98 5.18 10.74
C VAL A 187 20.88 5.01 11.98
N SER A 188 22.14 5.46 11.90
CA SER A 188 23.19 5.15 12.87
C SER A 188 23.29 3.64 13.08
N PHE A 189 23.47 2.92 11.98
CA PHE A 189 23.55 1.47 11.94
C PHE A 189 24.70 0.95 12.81
N ASP A 190 24.39 -0.02 13.67
CA ASP A 190 25.34 -0.69 14.54
C ASP A 190 25.21 -2.20 14.39
N HIS A 191 26.20 -2.84 13.76
CA HIS A 191 26.16 -4.25 13.42
C HIS A 191 26.01 -5.19 14.64
N ASP A 192 26.43 -4.79 15.84
CA ASP A 192 26.30 -5.63 17.04
C ASP A 192 24.86 -5.64 17.59
N ARG A 193 24.06 -4.64 17.21
CA ARG A 193 22.72 -4.39 17.72
C ARG A 193 21.67 -4.46 16.63
N ASP A 194 22.01 -4.21 15.39
CA ASP A 194 21.07 -4.11 14.29
C ASP A 194 21.26 -5.24 13.30
N HIS A 195 20.15 -5.73 12.74
CA HIS A 195 20.17 -6.69 11.65
C HIS A 195 19.56 -6.10 10.38
N LEU A 196 20.30 -6.16 9.27
CA LEU A 196 19.87 -5.65 7.97
C LEU A 196 19.08 -6.71 7.20
N ILE A 197 17.96 -6.30 6.61
CA ILE A 197 17.11 -7.15 5.78
C ILE A 197 16.74 -6.42 4.49
N PHE A 198 17.18 -6.91 3.33
CA PHE A 198 16.86 -6.34 2.02
C PHE A 198 15.58 -6.95 1.44
N THR A 199 14.70 -6.12 0.86
CA THR A 199 13.46 -6.56 0.20
C THR A 199 13.65 -7.05 -1.25
N GLY A 200 14.88 -7.39 -1.65
CA GLY A 200 15.24 -7.73 -3.02
C GLY A 200 15.69 -6.53 -3.85
N ASP A 201 16.01 -6.76 -5.12
CA ASP A 201 16.46 -5.74 -6.07
C ASP A 201 17.63 -4.89 -5.53
N MET A 202 18.61 -5.57 -4.92
CA MET A 202 19.87 -5.00 -4.48
C MET A 202 20.78 -4.65 -5.67
N ILE A 203 20.70 -5.41 -6.76
CA ILE A 203 21.58 -5.27 -7.93
C ILE A 203 20.85 -4.71 -9.15
N ASN A 204 21.62 -4.51 -10.23
CA ASN A 204 21.17 -4.08 -11.55
C ASN A 204 20.70 -2.61 -11.58
N LYS A 205 20.65 -2.01 -12.78
CA LYS A 205 20.32 -0.59 -13.07
C LYS A 205 21.32 0.47 -12.60
N GLY A 206 21.69 0.50 -11.33
CA GLY A 206 22.60 1.51 -10.78
C GLY A 206 24.09 1.19 -10.94
N PRO A 207 24.97 2.05 -10.40
CA PRO A 207 26.38 2.09 -10.77
C PRO A 207 27.24 0.98 -10.15
N ASP A 208 26.95 0.53 -8.93
CA ASP A 208 27.82 -0.38 -8.18
C ASP A 208 27.04 -1.54 -7.54
N SER A 209 26.63 -2.49 -8.38
CA SER A 209 25.96 -3.71 -7.90
C SER A 209 26.86 -4.61 -7.05
N PRO A 210 28.12 -4.93 -7.44
CA PRO A 210 28.98 -5.76 -6.59
C PRO A 210 29.26 -5.14 -5.23
N GLY A 211 29.47 -3.83 -5.16
CA GLY A 211 29.73 -3.14 -3.90
C GLY A 211 28.54 -3.15 -2.93
N VAL A 212 27.30 -3.13 -3.43
CA VAL A 212 26.10 -3.35 -2.58
C VAL A 212 26.11 -4.77 -2.01
N VAL A 213 26.41 -5.78 -2.82
CA VAL A 213 26.47 -7.18 -2.36
C VAL A 213 27.59 -7.36 -1.34
N ASP A 214 28.75 -6.74 -1.54
CA ASP A 214 29.87 -6.81 -0.59
C ASP A 214 29.49 -6.18 0.76
N LEU A 215 28.80 -5.04 0.76
CA LEU A 215 28.33 -4.41 1.99
C LEU A 215 27.29 -5.27 2.72
N ALA A 216 26.34 -5.86 1.98
CA ALA A 216 25.35 -6.76 2.56
C ALA A 216 26.00 -8.01 3.18
N ARG A 217 26.99 -8.60 2.50
CA ARG A 217 27.77 -9.74 3.00
C ARG A 217 28.60 -9.37 4.23
N GLN A 218 29.26 -8.20 4.22
CA GLN A 218 30.07 -7.70 5.32
C GLN A 218 29.27 -7.63 6.62
N TYR A 219 28.00 -7.21 6.56
CA TYR A 219 27.12 -7.10 7.72
C TYR A 219 26.25 -8.32 7.95
N ALA A 220 26.57 -9.46 7.32
CA ALA A 220 25.80 -10.70 7.42
C ALA A 220 24.29 -10.50 7.22
N ALA A 221 23.91 -9.58 6.32
CA ALA A 221 22.53 -9.19 6.11
C ALA A 221 21.68 -10.37 5.61
N SER A 222 20.39 -10.31 5.91
CA SER A 222 19.39 -11.16 5.25
C SER A 222 18.80 -10.45 4.03
N CYS A 223 18.25 -11.21 3.11
CA CYS A 223 17.69 -10.73 1.85
C CYS A 223 16.51 -11.61 1.46
N VAL A 224 15.66 -11.08 0.59
CA VAL A 224 14.82 -11.90 -0.28
C VAL A 224 15.29 -11.76 -1.73
N ARG A 225 15.07 -12.79 -2.53
CA ARG A 225 15.40 -12.80 -3.97
C ARG A 225 14.43 -11.89 -4.71
N GLY A 226 14.94 -10.82 -5.32
CA GLY A 226 14.18 -9.95 -6.22
C GLY A 226 14.19 -10.46 -7.65
N ASN A 227 13.38 -9.85 -8.50
CA ASN A 227 13.27 -10.29 -9.89
C ASN A 227 14.48 -9.86 -10.74
N HIS A 228 15.23 -8.83 -10.31
CA HIS A 228 16.50 -8.48 -10.93
C HIS A 228 17.62 -9.44 -10.54
N GLU A 229 17.71 -9.87 -9.28
CA GLU A 229 18.64 -10.93 -8.87
C GLU A 229 18.38 -12.21 -9.64
N ASP A 230 17.11 -12.64 -9.67
CA ASP A 230 16.73 -13.90 -10.32
C ASP A 230 17.16 -13.95 -11.79
N ARG A 231 16.93 -12.86 -12.53
CA ARG A 231 17.29 -12.82 -13.95
C ARG A 231 18.80 -12.85 -14.19
N VAL A 232 19.57 -12.13 -13.36
CA VAL A 232 21.04 -12.13 -13.46
C VAL A 232 21.61 -13.50 -13.09
N LEU A 233 21.07 -14.16 -12.07
CA LEU A 233 21.50 -15.49 -11.65
C LEU A 233 21.16 -16.55 -12.69
N LEU A 234 19.96 -16.53 -13.28
CA LEU A 234 19.60 -17.43 -14.38
C LEU A 234 20.57 -17.28 -15.58
N VAL A 235 20.91 -16.04 -15.93
CA VAL A 235 21.91 -15.76 -16.97
C VAL A 235 23.30 -16.26 -16.57
N ARG A 236 23.71 -16.07 -15.30
CA ARG A 236 24.99 -16.55 -14.78
C ARG A 236 25.11 -18.07 -14.87
N HIS A 237 24.10 -18.81 -14.42
CA HIS A 237 24.05 -20.28 -14.46
C HIS A 237 24.06 -20.81 -15.90
N ASP A 238 23.33 -20.17 -16.81
CA ASP A 238 23.35 -20.51 -18.25
C ASP A 238 24.75 -20.30 -18.87
N MET A 239 25.42 -19.21 -18.50
CA MET A 239 26.78 -18.92 -18.95
C MET A 239 27.81 -19.90 -18.39
N GLU A 240 27.65 -20.35 -17.14
CA GLU A 240 28.47 -21.39 -16.52
C GLU A 240 28.28 -22.74 -17.19
N ALA A 241 27.03 -23.16 -17.38
CA ALA A 241 26.70 -24.42 -18.06
C ALA A 241 27.22 -24.45 -19.52
N SER A 242 27.20 -23.31 -20.19
CA SER A 242 27.66 -23.15 -21.58
C SER A 242 29.15 -22.81 -21.71
N ASN A 243 29.89 -22.65 -20.61
CA ASN A 243 31.29 -22.17 -20.58
C ASN A 243 31.51 -20.82 -21.33
N THR A 244 30.55 -19.89 -21.23
CA THR A 244 30.58 -18.56 -21.90
C THR A 244 30.77 -17.38 -20.95
N LEU A 245 31.23 -17.66 -19.72
CA LEU A 245 31.55 -16.61 -18.74
C LEU A 245 32.66 -15.67 -19.22
N SER A 246 33.62 -16.18 -19.99
CA SER A 246 34.72 -15.37 -20.51
C SER A 246 34.19 -14.26 -21.44
N PRO A 247 34.75 -13.03 -21.37
CA PRO A 247 34.34 -11.92 -22.23
C PRO A 247 34.46 -12.22 -23.73
N ASP A 248 35.43 -13.07 -24.09
CA ASP A 248 35.76 -13.40 -25.47
C ASP A 248 34.78 -14.42 -26.12
N SER A 249 33.86 -14.98 -25.34
CA SER A 249 32.94 -16.04 -25.77
C SER A 249 31.66 -15.53 -26.45
N ASP A 250 31.49 -14.22 -26.65
CA ASP A 250 30.30 -13.62 -27.27
C ASP A 250 30.21 -13.85 -28.80
N GLY A 251 31.15 -14.59 -29.39
CA GLY A 251 31.34 -14.73 -30.85
C GLY A 251 30.32 -15.58 -31.61
N ASP A 252 29.38 -16.28 -30.96
CA ASP A 252 28.51 -17.25 -31.67
C ASP A 252 27.10 -17.44 -31.08
N ILE A 253 26.58 -16.46 -30.32
CA ILE A 253 25.22 -16.54 -29.79
C ILE A 253 24.24 -16.03 -30.83
N SER A 254 23.36 -16.92 -31.33
CA SER A 254 22.36 -16.58 -32.33
C SER A 254 21.48 -15.40 -31.87
N PRO A 255 21.34 -14.33 -32.68
CA PRO A 255 20.59 -13.12 -32.31
C PRO A 255 19.09 -13.34 -32.06
N GLU A 256 18.57 -14.52 -32.37
CA GLU A 256 17.13 -14.81 -32.40
C GLU A 256 16.54 -15.15 -31.02
N LEU A 257 17.37 -15.43 -30.01
CA LEU A 257 16.90 -15.85 -28.68
C LEU A 257 17.09 -14.75 -27.61
N PHE A 258 16.25 -13.71 -27.68
CA PHE A 258 15.94 -12.73 -26.62
C PHE A 258 16.77 -11.41 -26.59
N PHE A 259 16.10 -10.32 -26.99
CA PHE A 259 16.58 -8.94 -27.14
C PHE A 259 17.22 -8.26 -25.90
N GLY A 260 18.22 -7.40 -26.14
CA GLY A 260 18.53 -6.11 -25.46
C GLY A 260 18.80 -6.09 -23.95
N LEU A 261 17.83 -6.50 -23.13
CA LEU A 261 17.91 -6.54 -21.65
C LEU A 261 19.01 -7.50 -21.18
N LYS A 262 19.28 -8.54 -21.97
CA LYS A 262 20.36 -9.51 -21.72
C LYS A 262 21.76 -8.89 -21.70
N LYS A 263 22.04 -7.77 -22.38
CA LYS A 263 23.42 -7.26 -22.44
C LYS A 263 23.90 -6.75 -21.08
N ARG A 264 23.07 -5.98 -20.38
CA ARG A 264 23.41 -5.48 -19.04
C ARG A 264 23.44 -6.60 -18.02
N GLU A 265 22.47 -7.52 -18.08
CA GLU A 265 22.39 -8.67 -17.18
C GLU A 265 23.57 -9.63 -17.38
N ARG A 266 24.00 -9.91 -18.62
CA ARG A 266 25.22 -10.69 -18.92
C ARG A 266 26.48 -9.98 -18.44
N ALA A 267 26.60 -8.67 -18.67
CA ALA A 267 27.75 -7.90 -18.20
C ALA A 267 27.86 -7.94 -16.66
N LEU A 268 26.74 -7.75 -15.96
CA LEU A 268 26.68 -7.85 -14.51
C LEU A 268 26.95 -9.27 -14.03
N ALA A 269 26.39 -10.29 -14.68
CA ALA A 269 26.67 -11.69 -14.37
C ALA A 269 28.17 -12.01 -14.46
N ARG A 270 28.91 -11.43 -15.42
CA ARG A 270 30.38 -11.56 -15.51
C ARG A 270 31.12 -10.79 -14.42
N GLN A 271 30.59 -9.64 -14.01
CA GLN A 271 31.21 -8.77 -13.01
C GLN A 271 31.15 -9.37 -11.60
N LEU A 272 30.09 -10.12 -11.29
CA LEU A 272 29.92 -10.75 -9.98
C LEU A 272 30.94 -11.89 -9.77
N SER A 273 31.54 -11.92 -8.58
CA SER A 273 32.39 -13.02 -8.12
C SER A 273 31.54 -14.25 -7.74
N ASN A 274 32.16 -15.42 -7.70
CA ASN A 274 31.46 -16.67 -7.34
C ASN A 274 30.88 -16.61 -5.92
N GLU A 275 31.57 -15.95 -4.98
CA GLU A 275 31.07 -15.80 -3.61
C GLU A 275 29.84 -14.89 -3.53
N GLN A 276 29.81 -13.82 -4.33
CA GLN A 276 28.64 -12.93 -4.43
C GLN A 276 27.46 -13.67 -5.06
N VAL A 277 27.69 -14.43 -6.14
CA VAL A 277 26.66 -15.26 -6.78
C VAL A 277 26.10 -16.28 -5.78
N GLN A 278 26.97 -17.00 -5.07
CA GLN A 278 26.55 -18.00 -4.08
C GLN A 278 25.71 -17.38 -2.96
N TRP A 279 26.07 -16.19 -2.49
CA TRP A 279 25.30 -15.48 -1.47
C TRP A 279 23.93 -15.03 -1.99
N LEU A 280 23.87 -14.51 -3.22
CA LEU A 280 22.60 -14.12 -3.87
C LEU A 280 21.69 -15.33 -4.14
N ASP A 281 22.24 -16.48 -4.55
CA ASP A 281 21.48 -17.72 -4.72
C ASP A 281 20.91 -18.25 -3.40
N ALA A 282 21.59 -17.96 -2.28
CA ALA A 282 21.12 -18.33 -0.96
C ALA A 282 19.99 -17.41 -0.44
N CYS A 283 19.69 -16.27 -1.08
CA CYS A 283 18.55 -15.44 -0.72
C CYS A 283 17.23 -16.20 -0.96
N PRO A 284 16.38 -16.40 0.07
CA PRO A 284 15.08 -17.04 -0.11
C PRO A 284 14.12 -16.16 -0.91
N VAL A 285 13.11 -16.75 -1.53
CA VAL A 285 12.01 -15.99 -2.15
C VAL A 285 11.09 -15.40 -1.08
N ILE A 286 10.89 -16.13 0.01
CA ILE A 286 10.11 -15.71 1.18
C ILE A 286 11.01 -15.80 2.42
N LEU A 287 11.19 -14.70 3.12
CA LEU A 287 11.84 -14.70 4.44
C LEU A 287 10.77 -14.57 5.52
N ASN A 288 10.60 -15.64 6.29
CA ASN A 288 9.73 -15.64 7.46
C ASN A 288 10.49 -15.03 8.64
N VAL A 289 10.15 -13.81 9.03
CA VAL A 289 10.84 -13.09 10.12
C VAL A 289 10.41 -13.63 11.48
N GLY A 290 9.14 -14.01 11.61
CA GLY A 290 8.57 -14.47 12.87
C GLY A 290 7.63 -13.44 13.50
N GLN A 291 7.32 -13.65 14.78
CA GLN A 291 6.38 -12.83 15.52
C GLN A 291 7.06 -11.56 16.03
N ILE A 292 6.47 -10.40 15.69
CA ILE A 292 6.88 -9.10 16.21
C ILE A 292 5.66 -8.44 16.88
N PRO A 293 5.81 -7.88 18.10
CA PRO A 293 4.73 -7.14 18.75
C PRO A 293 4.14 -6.08 17.81
N GLU A 294 2.83 -5.83 17.91
CA GLU A 294 2.07 -4.89 17.06
C GLU A 294 2.00 -5.21 15.55
N LEU A 295 2.92 -6.02 15.02
CA LEU A 295 2.98 -6.42 13.62
C LEU A 295 2.49 -7.84 13.35
N GLY A 296 2.37 -8.67 14.38
CA GLY A 296 1.96 -10.07 14.26
C GLY A 296 3.05 -10.90 13.59
N GLN A 297 2.63 -11.81 12.71
CA GLN A 297 3.54 -12.59 11.89
C GLN A 297 4.16 -11.72 10.79
N VAL A 298 5.46 -11.45 10.85
CA VAL A 298 6.17 -10.65 9.84
C VAL A 298 6.80 -11.55 8.78
N VAL A 299 6.58 -11.19 7.52
CA VAL A 299 7.15 -11.87 6.35
C VAL A 299 7.71 -10.83 5.40
N VAL A 300 8.89 -11.08 4.84
CA VAL A 300 9.48 -10.27 3.78
C VAL A 300 9.37 -11.02 2.45
N VAL A 301 8.96 -10.29 1.42
CA VAL A 301 8.88 -10.75 0.03
C VAL A 301 9.26 -9.60 -0.90
N HIS A 302 9.61 -9.88 -2.15
CA HIS A 302 9.94 -8.80 -3.07
C HIS A 302 8.70 -8.12 -3.69
N GLY A 303 7.84 -8.88 -4.38
CA GLY A 303 6.68 -8.38 -5.12
C GLY A 303 5.36 -8.47 -4.35
N GLY A 304 5.09 -9.57 -3.63
CA GLY A 304 3.87 -9.72 -2.81
C GLY A 304 3.50 -11.15 -2.42
N LEU A 305 2.29 -11.33 -1.89
CA LEU A 305 1.70 -12.64 -1.56
C LEU A 305 0.25 -12.72 -2.04
N VAL A 306 -0.15 -13.90 -2.54
CA VAL A 306 -1.55 -14.20 -2.84
C VAL A 306 -2.29 -14.46 -1.53
N PRO A 307 -3.36 -13.71 -1.20
CA PRO A 307 -4.10 -13.89 0.05
C PRO A 307 -4.73 -15.29 0.17
N GLY A 308 -4.68 -15.87 1.37
CA GLY A 308 -5.29 -17.17 1.66
C GLY A 308 -4.52 -18.40 1.16
N VAL A 309 -3.34 -18.22 0.56
CA VAL A 309 -2.43 -19.29 0.17
C VAL A 309 -1.30 -19.40 1.19
N GLU A 310 -1.03 -20.61 1.69
CA GLU A 310 0.06 -20.88 2.63
C GLU A 310 1.41 -20.49 2.04
N LEU A 311 2.34 -20.04 2.88
CA LEU A 311 3.60 -19.46 2.41
C LEU A 311 4.44 -20.44 1.57
N ASP A 312 4.40 -21.74 1.87
CA ASP A 312 5.12 -22.81 1.16
C ASP A 312 4.47 -23.19 -0.19
N LYS A 313 3.25 -22.73 -0.44
CA LYS A 313 2.47 -22.95 -1.66
C LYS A 313 2.41 -21.72 -2.58
N GLN A 314 3.06 -20.63 -2.19
CA GLN A 314 3.14 -19.44 -3.04
C GLN A 314 4.04 -19.72 -4.25
N ASP A 315 3.61 -19.28 -5.44
CA ASP A 315 4.44 -19.40 -6.65
C ASP A 315 5.63 -18.42 -6.57
N PRO A 316 6.89 -18.90 -6.65
CA PRO A 316 8.06 -18.04 -6.55
C PRO A 316 8.11 -16.88 -7.55
N SER A 317 7.73 -17.12 -8.80
CA SER A 317 7.69 -16.10 -9.84
C SER A 317 6.66 -15.02 -9.49
N SER A 318 5.51 -15.42 -8.96
CA SER A 318 4.47 -14.50 -8.52
C SER A 318 4.92 -13.67 -7.32
N VAL A 319 5.56 -14.29 -6.33
CA VAL A 319 6.11 -13.62 -5.15
C VAL A 319 7.13 -12.54 -5.53
N MET A 320 7.92 -12.77 -6.58
CA MET A 320 8.91 -11.82 -7.06
C MET A 320 8.34 -10.73 -8.00
N ASN A 321 7.22 -10.96 -8.69
CA ASN A 321 6.83 -10.09 -9.81
C ASN A 321 5.41 -9.50 -9.72
N MET A 322 4.57 -9.90 -8.76
CA MET A 322 3.19 -9.44 -8.74
C MET A 322 3.05 -7.96 -8.41
N LEU A 323 2.11 -7.30 -9.06
CA LEU A 323 1.64 -5.94 -8.76
C LEU A 323 0.13 -5.92 -8.56
N THR A 324 -0.60 -6.67 -9.38
CA THR A 324 -2.05 -6.83 -9.29
C THR A 324 -2.45 -8.29 -9.15
N VAL A 325 -3.69 -8.49 -8.77
CA VAL A 325 -4.35 -9.79 -8.67
C VAL A 325 -5.73 -9.66 -9.30
N ASP A 326 -6.08 -10.65 -10.11
CA ASP A 326 -7.42 -10.79 -10.65
C ASP A 326 -8.39 -11.21 -9.54
N LEU A 327 -9.52 -10.51 -9.39
CA LEU A 327 -10.43 -10.76 -8.26
C LEU A 327 -11.23 -12.05 -8.40
N ASP A 328 -11.45 -12.52 -9.62
CA ASP A 328 -12.27 -13.72 -9.85
C ASP A 328 -11.42 -14.99 -9.70
N THR A 329 -10.22 -14.97 -10.29
CA THR A 329 -9.33 -16.15 -10.37
C THR A 329 -8.21 -16.16 -9.34
N HIS A 330 -7.98 -15.04 -8.66
CA HIS A 330 -6.82 -14.81 -7.78
C HIS A 330 -5.46 -14.96 -8.47
N VAL A 331 -5.43 -14.96 -9.81
CA VAL A 331 -4.20 -15.05 -10.57
C VAL A 331 -3.41 -13.75 -10.41
N PRO A 332 -2.16 -13.80 -9.90
CA PRO A 332 -1.30 -12.64 -9.80
C PRO A 332 -0.81 -12.20 -11.18
N SER A 333 -0.59 -10.90 -11.33
CA SER A 333 -0.10 -10.29 -12.56
C SER A 333 1.02 -9.31 -12.26
N SER A 334 2.05 -9.31 -13.11
CA SER A 334 3.13 -8.32 -13.10
C SER A 334 2.74 -7.01 -13.78
N THR A 335 1.52 -6.93 -14.32
CA THR A 335 0.98 -5.70 -14.90
C THR A 335 0.30 -4.85 -13.84
N ARG A 336 -0.01 -3.60 -14.18
CA ARG A 336 -0.76 -2.69 -13.30
C ARG A 336 -2.23 -2.63 -13.63
N ASN A 337 -2.69 -3.53 -14.50
CA ASN A 337 -4.09 -3.64 -14.86
C ASN A 337 -4.74 -4.58 -13.83
N GLY A 338 -5.83 -4.13 -13.23
CA GLY A 338 -6.55 -4.87 -12.19
C GLY A 338 -6.30 -4.35 -10.77
N THR A 339 -6.70 -5.15 -9.79
CA THR A 339 -6.68 -4.76 -8.38
C THR A 339 -5.30 -4.97 -7.78
N LYS A 340 -4.74 -3.97 -7.10
CA LYS A 340 -3.45 -4.13 -6.40
C LYS A 340 -3.52 -5.26 -5.39
N TRP A 341 -2.54 -6.16 -5.40
CA TRP A 341 -2.50 -7.27 -4.45
C TRP A 341 -2.53 -6.78 -3.00
N THR A 342 -1.86 -5.64 -2.71
CA THR A 342 -1.87 -5.05 -1.37
C THR A 342 -3.26 -4.69 -0.89
N LYS A 343 -4.17 -4.29 -1.79
CA LYS A 343 -5.55 -3.93 -1.43
C LYS A 343 -6.33 -5.18 -1.00
N LEU A 344 -6.24 -6.25 -1.77
CA LEU A 344 -6.87 -7.54 -1.46
C LEU A 344 -6.26 -8.15 -0.18
N PHE A 345 -4.93 -8.13 -0.05
CA PHE A 345 -4.22 -8.67 1.12
C PHE A 345 -4.59 -7.95 2.42
N ASN A 346 -4.59 -6.61 2.43
CA ASN A 346 -5.01 -5.86 3.62
C ASN A 346 -6.47 -6.14 3.98
N LYS A 347 -7.36 -6.28 2.99
CA LYS A 347 -8.76 -6.63 3.24
C LYS A 347 -8.88 -8.02 3.86
N HIS A 348 -8.17 -9.01 3.31
CA HIS A 348 -8.13 -10.37 3.85
C HIS A 348 -7.66 -10.40 5.30
N GLN A 349 -6.52 -9.76 5.61
CA GLN A 349 -6.01 -9.69 6.99
C GLN A 349 -6.95 -8.92 7.93
N SER A 350 -7.61 -7.87 7.44
CA SER A 350 -8.62 -7.14 8.22
C SER A 350 -9.85 -7.97 8.55
N LEU A 351 -10.32 -8.81 7.63
CA LEU A 351 -11.44 -9.73 7.85
C LEU A 351 -11.04 -10.83 8.84
N LEU A 352 -9.83 -11.39 8.69
CA LEU A 352 -9.27 -12.37 9.62
C LEU A 352 -9.14 -11.79 11.03
N TYR A 353 -8.59 -10.59 11.17
CA TYR A 353 -8.54 -9.90 12.47
C TYR A 353 -9.93 -9.75 13.10
N SER A 354 -10.91 -9.33 12.29
CA SER A 354 -12.27 -9.06 12.76
C SER A 354 -13.00 -10.34 13.18
N SER A 355 -12.75 -11.48 12.53
CA SER A 355 -13.33 -12.78 12.91
C SER A 355 -12.68 -13.37 14.17
N LEU A 356 -11.40 -13.08 14.41
CA LEU A 356 -10.67 -13.52 15.59
C LEU A 356 -10.91 -12.63 16.81
N LYS A 357 -11.28 -11.36 16.60
CA LYS A 357 -11.54 -10.38 17.67
C LYS A 357 -12.64 -10.88 18.59
N GLY A 358 -12.29 -11.12 19.86
CA GLY A 358 -13.21 -11.63 20.89
C GLY A 358 -13.24 -13.16 21.02
N SER A 359 -12.64 -13.90 20.07
CA SER A 359 -12.53 -15.36 20.10
C SER A 359 -11.17 -15.84 20.61
N VAL A 360 -10.11 -15.06 20.42
CA VAL A 360 -8.72 -15.39 20.78
C VAL A 360 -8.15 -14.29 21.70
N PRO A 361 -7.31 -14.62 22.71
CA PRO A 361 -6.71 -13.63 23.61
C PRO A 361 -5.84 -12.59 22.91
N ASP A 362 -5.07 -13.01 21.89
CA ASP A 362 -4.23 -12.14 21.07
C ASP A 362 -4.48 -12.37 19.58
N PRO A 363 -5.48 -11.69 18.99
CA PRO A 363 -5.76 -11.75 17.55
C PRO A 363 -4.64 -11.15 16.69
N LYS A 364 -3.80 -10.25 17.22
CA LYS A 364 -2.73 -9.60 16.45
C LYS A 364 -1.61 -10.59 16.11
N SER A 365 -1.33 -11.55 17.00
CA SER A 365 -0.36 -12.63 16.71
C SER A 365 -0.75 -13.53 15.53
N GLN A 366 -2.04 -13.56 15.16
CA GLN A 366 -2.58 -14.44 14.13
C GLN A 366 -2.66 -13.80 12.75
N VAL A 367 -2.49 -12.49 12.66
CA VAL A 367 -2.47 -11.75 11.39
C VAL A 367 -1.05 -11.57 10.90
N MET A 368 -0.93 -11.36 9.59
CA MET A 368 0.35 -11.25 8.91
C MET A 368 0.60 -9.82 8.44
N THR A 369 1.83 -9.34 8.66
CA THR A 369 2.36 -8.13 8.03
C THR A 369 3.42 -8.50 6.98
N VAL A 370 3.24 -8.00 5.76
CA VAL A 370 4.16 -8.21 4.64
C VAL A 370 4.98 -6.96 4.39
N ILE A 371 6.31 -7.07 4.45
CA ILE A 371 7.25 -6.00 4.06
C ILE A 371 7.80 -6.32 2.67
N TYR A 372 7.74 -5.36 1.75
CA TYR A 372 8.04 -5.61 0.33
C TYR A 372 8.65 -4.41 -0.40
N GLY A 373 9.17 -4.70 -1.59
CA GLY A 373 9.83 -3.76 -2.50
C GLY A 373 9.07 -3.58 -3.82
N HIS A 374 9.80 -3.61 -4.95
CA HIS A 374 9.32 -3.80 -6.34
C HIS A 374 8.43 -2.70 -6.97
N ASP A 375 7.44 -2.16 -6.24
CA ASP A 375 6.48 -1.18 -6.76
C ASP A 375 6.95 0.28 -6.62
N SER A 376 8.04 0.61 -7.32
CA SER A 376 8.63 1.96 -7.31
C SER A 376 7.70 3.09 -7.77
N LYS A 377 6.59 2.78 -8.48
CA LYS A 377 5.66 3.81 -8.97
C LYS A 377 4.69 4.25 -7.89
N THR A 378 4.40 3.39 -6.92
CA THR A 378 3.58 3.79 -5.78
C THR A 378 4.36 4.58 -4.74
N SER A 379 5.69 4.60 -4.83
CA SER A 379 6.58 5.12 -3.80
C SER A 379 6.31 4.40 -2.46
N LEU A 380 6.76 5.00 -1.35
CA LEU A 380 6.54 4.51 0.00
C LEU A 380 5.03 4.29 0.29
N SER A 381 4.66 3.07 0.69
CA SER A 381 3.27 2.73 1.02
C SER A 381 3.19 1.92 2.31
N LEU A 382 2.88 2.59 3.42
CA LEU A 382 2.81 1.97 4.75
C LEU A 382 1.36 1.80 5.18
N LYS A 383 0.80 0.63 4.88
CA LYS A 383 -0.54 0.23 5.34
C LYS A 383 -0.43 -0.62 6.61
N THR A 384 -1.56 -1.01 7.19
CA THR A 384 -1.60 -1.84 8.40
C THR A 384 -0.86 -3.16 8.21
N TYR A 385 -1.21 -3.93 7.17
CA TYR A 385 -0.69 -5.30 6.94
C TYR A 385 0.32 -5.40 5.80
N THR A 386 0.61 -4.30 5.11
CA THR A 386 1.61 -4.28 4.02
C THR A 386 2.47 -3.02 4.09
N LYS A 387 3.80 -3.18 4.06
CA LYS A 387 4.78 -2.10 4.13
C LYS A 387 5.65 -2.12 2.86
N GLY A 388 5.34 -1.23 1.91
CA GLY A 388 6.08 -1.10 0.65
C GLY A 388 7.18 -0.07 0.78
N LEU A 389 8.43 -0.48 0.63
CA LEU A 389 9.63 0.33 0.88
C LEU A 389 10.30 0.86 -0.40
N ASP A 390 9.89 0.39 -1.58
CA ASP A 390 10.46 0.86 -2.85
C ASP A 390 10.01 2.30 -3.19
N SER A 391 10.88 3.24 -2.83
CA SER A 391 10.77 4.67 -3.14
C SER A 391 11.56 5.10 -4.39
N GLY A 392 11.98 4.14 -5.22
CA GLY A 392 12.56 4.39 -6.54
C GLY A 392 13.93 5.07 -6.52
N CYS A 393 14.84 4.62 -5.65
CA CYS A 393 16.16 5.24 -5.44
C CYS A 393 16.92 5.49 -6.75
N VAL A 394 17.17 4.44 -7.54
CA VAL A 394 17.94 4.51 -8.81
C VAL A 394 17.39 5.52 -9.83
N LYS A 395 16.11 5.87 -9.73
CA LYS A 395 15.43 6.84 -10.62
C LYS A 395 15.55 8.29 -10.11
N GLY A 396 16.34 8.54 -9.08
CA GLY A 396 16.46 9.83 -8.40
C GLY A 396 15.35 10.09 -7.37
N GLY A 397 14.71 9.02 -6.87
CA GLY A 397 13.74 9.09 -5.78
C GLY A 397 14.44 9.14 -4.42
N LYS A 398 14.06 8.24 -3.52
CA LYS A 398 14.70 8.04 -2.22
C LYS A 398 15.06 6.57 -2.02
N LEU A 399 16.00 6.29 -1.14
CA LEU A 399 16.19 4.96 -0.55
C LEU A 399 15.56 4.97 0.84
N THR A 400 14.75 3.96 1.14
CA THR A 400 13.97 3.90 2.39
C THR A 400 14.43 2.75 3.26
N ALA A 401 14.65 3.06 4.54
CA ALA A 401 14.76 2.09 5.62
C ALA A 401 13.51 2.16 6.51
N MET A 402 12.96 1.00 6.87
CA MET A 402 12.01 0.86 7.97
C MET A 402 12.72 0.19 9.13
N VAL A 403 12.77 0.86 10.28
CA VAL A 403 13.41 0.38 11.50
C VAL A 403 12.33 -0.12 12.45
N VAL A 404 12.49 -1.35 12.93
CA VAL A 404 11.62 -1.98 13.91
C VAL A 404 12.42 -2.22 15.18
N GLU A 405 12.05 -1.52 16.25
CA GLU A 405 12.67 -1.57 17.57
C GLU A 405 11.88 -2.51 18.51
N ASP A 406 12.37 -2.67 19.73
CA ASP A 406 11.69 -3.37 20.82
C ASP A 406 10.23 -2.94 20.97
N GLY A 407 9.36 -3.90 21.30
CA GLY A 407 7.93 -3.67 21.40
C GLY A 407 7.25 -3.38 20.05
N GLY A 408 7.94 -3.59 18.92
CA GLY A 408 7.36 -3.46 17.58
C GLY A 408 7.21 -2.02 17.09
N LYS A 409 7.89 -1.08 17.74
CA LYS A 409 7.86 0.33 17.36
C LYS A 409 8.53 0.52 16.00
N GLN A 410 7.82 1.21 15.11
CA GLN A 410 8.24 1.41 13.72
C GLN A 410 8.68 2.86 13.51
N SER A 411 9.81 3.05 12.82
CA SER A 411 10.21 4.35 12.29
C SER A 411 10.74 4.19 10.87
N VAL A 412 10.74 5.29 10.11
CA VAL A 412 11.13 5.29 8.70
C VAL A 412 12.17 6.37 8.49
N ILE A 413 13.28 5.99 7.85
CA ILE A 413 14.36 6.89 7.47
C ILE A 413 14.48 6.82 5.95
N GLN A 414 14.66 7.99 5.33
CA GLN A 414 14.87 8.06 3.88
C GLN A 414 16.02 8.99 3.54
N VAL A 415 16.84 8.58 2.58
CA VAL A 415 17.86 9.43 1.97
C VAL A 415 17.51 9.70 0.52
N ARG A 416 17.85 10.89 0.02
CA ARG A 416 17.60 11.28 -1.37
C ARG A 416 18.64 10.64 -2.28
N CYS A 417 18.19 10.06 -3.39
CA CYS A 417 19.08 9.41 -4.36
C CYS A 417 19.37 10.27 -5.59
N ARG A 418 20.51 9.99 -6.23
CA ARG A 418 20.82 10.55 -7.55
C ARG A 418 20.07 9.77 -8.63
N ASN A 419 19.88 10.41 -9.78
CA ASN A 419 19.24 9.74 -10.92
C ASN A 419 20.28 9.05 -11.79
N HIS A 420 20.60 7.80 -11.44
CA HIS A 420 21.59 6.97 -12.13
C HIS A 420 21.10 6.43 -13.49
N LEU A 421 19.86 6.74 -13.91
CA LEU A 421 19.33 6.34 -15.22
C LEU A 421 19.45 7.43 -16.30
N LYS A 422 19.86 8.64 -15.94
CA LYS A 422 19.97 9.79 -16.85
C LYS A 422 21.41 10.19 -17.17
N GLU A 423 22.39 9.47 -16.63
CA GLU A 423 23.82 9.68 -16.86
C GLU A 423 24.35 8.91 -18.06
#